data_AF-A0A2M6Y315-F1
#
_entry.id   AF-A0A2M6Y315-F1
#
_cell.length_a   1.000
_cell.length_b   1.000
_cell.length_c   1.000
_cell.angle_alpha   90.00
_cell.angle_beta   90.00
_cell.angle_gamma   90.00
#
_symmetry.space_group_name_H-M   'P 1'
#
loop_
_entity.id
_entity.type
_entity.pdbx_description
1 polymer ?
#
loop_
_entity_poly.entity_id
_entity_poly.type
_entity_poly.pdbx_seq_one_letter_code
_entity_poly.pdbx_strand_id
1 'polypeptide(L)' 'MNPLRTALIIVLTLAAVLAARAWLGEPIYIASDSMAPTLTTGHHLLLDKVTFRLRAPRRGELISFRSPVGEEHGSV' A
#
# COMPACT_ATOMS: atom_id res chain seq x y z
N MET A 1 17.04 19.93 25.00
CA MET A 1 16.82 19.26 23.69
C MET A 1 16.93 20.31 22.60
N ASN A 2 17.87 20.18 21.66
CA ASN A 2 18.05 21.20 20.62
C ASN A 2 16.87 21.13 19.63
N PRO A 3 15.99 22.14 19.56
CA PRO A 3 14.74 22.05 18.80
C PRO A 3 14.99 21.85 17.29
N LEU A 4 16.07 22.43 16.76
CA LEU A 4 16.54 22.24 15.39
C LEU A 4 16.88 20.78 15.07
N ARG A 5 17.52 20.06 16.00
CA ARG A 5 17.87 18.65 15.81
C ARG A 5 16.62 17.78 15.76
N THR A 6 15.66 18.04 16.65
CA THR A 6 14.39 17.31 16.69
C THR A 6 13.58 17.56 15.41
N ALA A 7 13.47 18.81 14.96
CA ALA A 7 12.77 19.15 13.72
C ALA A 7 13.37 18.45 12.50
N LEU A 8 14.69 18.44 12.37
CA LEU A 8 15.38 17.74 11.28
C LEU A 8 15.05 16.24 11.27
N ILE A 9 15.09 15.59 12.44
CA ILE A 9 14.78 14.15 12.56
C ILE A 9 13.33 13.87 12.15
N ILE A 10 12.38 14.70 12.57
CA ILE A 10 10.97 14.55 12.21
C ILE A 10 10.79 14.66 10.70
N VAL A 11 11.34 15.71 10.07
CA VAL A 11 11.22 15.93 8.63
C VAL A 11 11.86 14.79 7.84
N LEU A 12 13.06 14.37 8.22
CA LEU A 12 13.77 13.27 7.56
C LEU A 12 12.98 11.96 7.67
N THR A 13 12.42 11.67 8.85
CA THR A 13 11.63 10.46 9.09
C THR A 13 10.35 10.48 8.26
N LEU A 14 9.65 11.61 8.23
CA LEU A 14 8.42 11.77 7.45
C LEU A 14 8.69 11.60 5.96
N ALA A 15 9.75 12.24 5.44
CA ALA A 15 10.16 12.11 4.05
C ALA A 15 10.50 10.65 3.69
N ALA A 16 11.24 9.95 4.57
CA ALA A 16 11.57 8.54 4.37
C ALA A 16 10.33 7.64 4.35
N VAL A 17 9.37 7.84 5.27
CA VAL A 17 8.12 7.07 5.31
C VAL A 17 7.26 7.31 4.07
N LEU A 18 7.13 8.56 3.63
CA LEU A 18 6.37 8.90 2.42
C LEU A 18 7.02 8.31 1.16
N ALA A 19 8.34 8.38 1.05
CA ALA A 19 9.10 7.77 -0.03
C ALA A 19 8.92 6.24 -0.04
N ALA A 20 9.01 5.60 1.13
CA ALA A 20 8.77 4.17 1.27
C ALA A 20 7.34 3.79 0.85
N ARG A 21 6.32 4.55 1.27
CA ARG A 21 4.92 4.32 0.88
C ARG A 21 4.69 4.46 -0.63
N ALA A 22 5.37 5.41 -1.26
CA ALA A 22 5.26 5.66 -2.70
C ALA A 22 5.96 4.59 -3.54
N TRP A 23 7.10 4.05 -3.08
CA TRP A 23 7.98 3.23 -3.91
C TRP A 23 8.13 1.78 -3.46
N LEU A 24 8.13 1.49 -2.16
CA LEU A 24 8.32 0.13 -1.65
C LEU A 24 6.98 -0.60 -1.55
N GLY A 25 6.07 -0.05 -0.77
CA GLY A 25 4.79 -0.69 -0.53
C GLY A 25 3.94 0.09 0.44
N GLU A 26 2.66 -0.21 0.47
CA GLU A 26 1.73 0.43 1.39
C GLU A 26 0.82 -0.58 2.08
N PRO A 27 0.42 -0.33 3.33
CA PRO A 27 -0.56 -1.16 4.00
C PRO A 27 -1.92 -0.96 3.35
N ILE A 28 -2.59 -2.06 3.03
CA ILE A 28 -3.95 -2.12 2.51
C ILE A 28 -4.85 -2.88 3.49
N TYR A 29 -6.12 -2.52 3.50
CA TYR A 29 -7.16 -3.19 4.26
C TYR A 29 -8.10 -3.92 3.29
N ILE A 30 -8.44 -5.17 3.61
CA ILE A 30 -9.39 -5.95 2.82
C ILE A 30 -10.81 -5.70 3.34
N ALA A 31 -11.62 -5.00 2.54
CA ALA A 31 -13.00 -4.63 2.86
C ALA A 31 -14.06 -5.61 2.33
N SER A 32 -13.67 -6.65 1.59
CA SER A 32 -14.59 -7.58 0.94
C SER A 32 -14.09 -9.02 0.96
N ASP A 33 -15.02 -9.96 1.16
CA ASP A 33 -14.77 -11.41 1.15
C ASP A 33 -14.81 -12.04 -0.25
N SER A 34 -14.80 -11.25 -1.33
CA SER A 34 -14.88 -11.83 -2.70
C SER A 34 -13.69 -12.75 -3.05
N MET A 35 -12.58 -12.60 -2.34
CA MET A 35 -11.36 -13.39 -2.50
C MET A 35 -11.17 -14.43 -1.37
N ALA A 36 -12.20 -14.71 -0.59
CA ALA A 36 -12.18 -15.78 0.39
C ALA A 36 -11.98 -17.16 -0.30
N PRO A 37 -11.21 -18.09 0.31
CA PRO A 37 -10.56 -18.01 1.62
C PRO A 37 -9.15 -17.38 1.59
N THR A 38 -8.66 -16.92 0.42
CA THR A 38 -7.27 -16.42 0.27
C THR A 38 -7.09 -15.07 0.95
N LEU A 39 -8.07 -14.19 0.80
CA LEU A 39 -8.11 -12.88 1.42
C LEU A 39 -9.42 -12.73 2.18
N THR A 40 -9.30 -12.64 3.50
CA THR A 40 -10.44 -12.52 4.41
C THR A 40 -10.62 -11.06 4.81
N THR A 41 -11.86 -10.62 4.93
CA THR A 41 -12.21 -9.29 5.41
C THR A 41 -11.63 -9.04 6.81
N GLY A 42 -11.18 -7.81 7.06
CA GLY A 42 -10.59 -7.44 8.35
C GLY A 42 -9.07 -7.58 8.43
N HIS A 43 -8.44 -8.20 7.43
CA HIS A 43 -6.99 -8.36 7.39
C HIS A 43 -6.28 -7.13 6.81
N HIS A 44 -5.13 -6.81 7.41
CA HIS A 44 -4.18 -5.84 6.87
C HIS A 44 -3.06 -6.57 6.15
N LEU A 45 -2.79 -6.16 4.92
CA LEU A 45 -1.73 -6.71 4.09
C LEU A 45 -0.82 -5.60 3.60
N LEU A 46 0.41 -5.97 3.23
CA LEU A 46 1.35 -5.04 2.62
C LEU A 46 1.34 -5.24 1.11
N LEU A 47 0.94 -4.21 0.37
CA LEU A 47 0.99 -4.21 -1.09
C LEU A 47 2.42 -3.96 -1.55
N ASP A 48 3.04 -4.95 -2.19
CA ASP A 48 4.36 -4.82 -2.79
C ASP A 48 4.29 -4.07 -4.13
N LYS A 49 4.97 -2.91 -4.20
CA LYS A 49 5.09 -2.10 -5.41
C LYS A 49 6.44 -2.31 -6.11
N VAL A 50 7.44 -2.86 -5.41
CA VAL A 50 8.79 -3.06 -5.95
C VAL A 50 8.77 -4.16 -7.01
N THR A 51 8.18 -5.31 -6.70
CA THR A 51 8.16 -6.44 -7.64
C THR A 51 7.48 -6.07 -8.96
N PHE A 52 6.37 -5.35 -8.91
CA PHE A 52 5.65 -4.89 -10.10
C PHE A 52 6.47 -3.91 -10.97
N ARG A 53 7.36 -3.12 -10.36
CA ARG A 53 8.25 -2.22 -11.11
C ARG A 53 9.43 -2.95 -11.75
N LEU A 54 9.90 -4.02 -11.12
CA LEU A 54 11.05 -4.79 -11.59
C LEU A 54 10.67 -5.84 -12.65
N ARG A 55 9.45 -6.40 -12.58
CA ARG A 55 8.97 -7.41 -13.53
C ARG A 55 7.47 -7.30 -13.78
N ALA A 56 7.05 -7.80 -14.93
CA ALA A 56 5.64 -8.01 -15.21
C ALA A 56 5.03 -9.06 -14.26
N PRO A 57 3.75 -8.90 -13.87
CA PRO A 57 3.05 -9.86 -13.03
C PRO A 57 2.92 -11.21 -13.71
N ARG A 58 2.95 -12.28 -12.91
CA ARG A 58 2.84 -13.67 -13.38
C ARG A 58 1.45 -14.23 -13.10
N ARG A 59 1.06 -15.25 -13.86
CA ARG A 59 -0.19 -15.99 -13.61
C ARG A 59 -0.17 -16.56 -12.19
N GLY A 60 -1.27 -16.37 -11.47
CA GLY A 60 -1.43 -16.80 -10.07
C GLY A 60 -1.01 -15.75 -9.03
N GLU A 61 -0.45 -14.61 -9.44
CA GLU A 61 -0.18 -13.50 -8.52
C GLU A 61 -1.43 -12.64 -8.30
N LEU A 62 -1.61 -12.16 -7.06
CA LEU A 62 -2.66 -11.19 -6.70
C LEU A 62 -2.17 -9.78 -7.02
N ILE A 63 -2.98 -9.01 -7.74
CA ILE A 63 -2.64 -7.63 -8.11
C ILE A 63 -3.74 -6.68 -7.66
N SER A 64 -3.34 -5.47 -7.24
CA SER A 64 -4.25 -4.36 -6.99
C SER A 64 -4.23 -3.42 -8.19
N PHE A 65 -5.41 -3.04 -8.67
CA PHE A 65 -5.58 -2.11 -9.77
C PHE A 65 -6.74 -1.16 -9.48
N ARG A 66 -6.72 0.02 -10.09
CA ARG A 66 -7.83 0.95 -9.99
C ARG A 66 -9.00 0.44 -10.83
N SER A 67 -10.20 0.44 -10.24
CA SER A 67 -11.42 0.08 -10.96
C SER A 67 -11.59 0.97 -12.19
N PRO A 68 -11.86 0.39 -13.39
CA PRO A 68 -12.08 1.17 -14.60
C PRO A 68 -13.42 1.92 -14.57
N VAL A 69 -14.33 1.57 -13.66
CA VAL A 69 -15.71 2.11 -13.59
C VAL A 69 -15.84 3.28 -12.60
N GLY A 70 -14.72 3.82 -12.09
CA GLY A 70 -14.73 4.92 -11.12
C GLY A 70 -15.05 4.47 -9.68
N GLU A 71 -14.96 5.42 -8.75
CA GLU A 71 -15.26 5.24 -7.31
C GLU A 71 -16.78 5.25 -7.01
N GLU A 72 -17.63 5.28 -8.03
CA GLU A 72 -19.09 5.31 -7.90
C GLU A 72 -19.71 3.99 -7.37
N HIS A 73 -18.94 2.89 -7.33
CA HIS A 73 -19.38 1.62 -6.73
C HIS A 73 -18.90 1.53 -5.28
N GLY A 74 -19.75 1.95 -4.35
CA GLY A 74 -19.54 1.89 -2.90
C GLY A 74 -19.19 0.48 -2.41
N SER A 75 -17.89 0.22 -2.36
CA SER A 75 -17.28 -1.00 -1.80
C SER A 75 -16.10 -0.64 -0.89
N VAL A 76 -16.20 0.55 -0.26
CA VAL A 76 -15.47 0.95 0.95
C VAL A 76 -16.33 0.75 2.17
#